data_AF-A0A652L623-F1
#
_entry.id   AF-A0A652L623-F1
#
_cell.length_a   1.000
_cell.length_b   1.000
_cell.length_c   1.000
_cell.angle_alpha   90.00
_cell.angle_beta   90.00
_cell.angle_gamma   90.00
#
_symmetry.space_group_name_H-M   'P 1'
#
loop_
_entity.id
_entity.type
_entity.pdbx_description
1 polymer ?
#
loop_
_entity_poly.entity_id
_entity_poly.type
_entity_poly.pdbx_seq_one_letter_code
_entity_poly.pdbx_strand_id
1 'polypeptide(L)'
;MDAGRGFTVWLTRKGKHWTGPDGYENFRSVVDGNIDRSEPGVSHQSEGDATGVFHSGLYYGTRKAGRVELTDAEGHRTVATLVALSGRPDWGVWYAHTPAAGNGGGSLGVTLYDRAGRLLDELPGFDFPTGRG
;
A
#
# COMPACT_ATOMS: atom_id res chain seq x y z
N MET A 1 -4.62 -1.47 14.86
CA MET A 1 -3.39 -0.77 15.25
C MET A 1 -3.48 0.65 14.73
N ASP A 2 -2.98 1.60 15.50
CA ASP A 2 -2.91 3.01 15.08
C ASP A 2 -1.88 3.14 13.95
N ALA A 3 -2.33 3.64 12.80
CA ALA A 3 -1.51 3.89 11.62
C ALA A 3 -1.12 5.38 11.50
N GLY A 4 -1.48 6.20 12.49
CA GLY A 4 -1.18 7.63 12.57
C GLY A 4 -2.19 8.50 11.81
N ARG A 5 -2.26 9.79 12.19
CA ARG A 5 -3.11 10.81 11.54
C ARG A 5 -4.60 10.44 11.48
N GLY A 6 -5.11 9.74 12.50
CA GLY A 6 -6.50 9.30 12.56
C GLY A 6 -6.80 8.01 11.81
N PHE A 7 -5.79 7.41 11.14
CA PHE A 7 -5.96 6.12 10.47
C PHE A 7 -5.74 4.97 11.45
N THR A 8 -6.61 3.97 11.39
CA THR A 8 -6.42 2.69 12.08
C THR A 8 -6.46 1.57 11.05
N VAL A 9 -5.54 0.62 11.15
CA VAL A 9 -5.47 -0.56 10.27
C VAL A 9 -5.56 -1.83 11.11
N TRP A 10 -6.21 -2.88 10.63
CA TRP A 10 -6.12 -4.20 11.24
C TRP A 10 -6.30 -5.31 10.21
N LEU A 11 -5.85 -6.50 10.57
CA LEU A 11 -5.89 -7.67 9.72
C LEU A 11 -6.80 -8.73 10.35
N THR A 12 -7.58 -9.37 9.50
CA THR A 12 -8.24 -10.64 9.83
C THR A 12 -7.69 -11.73 8.91
N ARG A 13 -8.05 -12.99 9.14
CA ARG A 13 -7.69 -14.07 8.20
C ARG A 13 -8.26 -13.86 6.78
N LYS A 14 -9.28 -13.01 6.64
CA LYS A 14 -9.98 -12.75 5.38
C LYS A 14 -9.44 -11.54 4.61
N GLY A 15 -8.73 -10.63 5.27
CA GLY A 15 -8.21 -9.44 4.59
C GLY A 15 -7.85 -8.29 5.51
N LYS A 16 -7.60 -7.15 4.86
CA LYS A 16 -7.28 -5.86 5.47
C LYS A 16 -8.56 -5.10 5.80
N HIS A 17 -8.59 -4.49 6.97
CA HIS A 17 -9.55 -3.46 7.33
C HIS A 17 -8.82 -2.17 7.68
N TRP A 18 -9.45 -1.03 7.41
CA TRP A 18 -8.96 0.27 7.87
C TRP A 18 -10.10 1.26 8.07
N THR A 19 -9.86 2.25 8.93
CA THR A 19 -10.75 3.42 9.10
C THR A 19 -9.92 4.68 8.94
N GLY A 20 -10.47 5.67 8.26
CA GLY A 20 -9.90 7.02 8.17
C GLY A 20 -10.42 7.94 9.29
N PRO A 21 -10.01 9.22 9.26
CA PRO A 21 -10.51 10.25 10.18
C PRO A 21 -12.02 10.47 10.12
N ASP A 22 -12.66 10.07 9.02
CA ASP A 22 -14.12 10.11 8.83
C ASP A 22 -14.86 9.03 9.65
N GLY A 23 -14.14 8.05 10.18
CA GLY A 23 -14.67 6.95 10.97
C GLY A 23 -15.31 5.83 10.17
N TYR A 24 -15.30 5.87 8.84
CA TYR A 24 -15.90 4.80 8.02
C TYR A 24 -14.96 3.59 7.93
N GLU A 25 -15.51 2.41 8.18
CA GLU A 25 -14.78 1.15 8.04
C GLU A 25 -14.73 0.73 6.57
N ASN A 26 -13.51 0.45 6.11
CA ASN A 26 -13.20 -0.06 4.80
C ASN A 26 -12.61 -1.47 4.89
N PHE A 27 -12.86 -2.30 3.88
CA PHE A 27 -12.40 -3.69 3.82
C PHE A 27 -11.83 -4.04 2.45
N ARG A 28 -10.68 -4.72 2.44
CA ARG A 28 -10.09 -5.34 1.25
C ARG A 28 -9.83 -6.81 1.51
N SER A 29 -10.58 -7.67 0.83
CA SER A 29 -10.43 -9.12 0.91
C SER A 29 -9.14 -9.61 0.27
N VAL A 30 -8.62 -10.71 0.79
CA VAL A 30 -7.51 -11.49 0.20
C VAL A 30 -7.95 -12.92 -0.18
N VAL A 31 -9.25 -13.23 -0.03
CA VAL A 31 -9.83 -14.57 -0.21
C VAL A 31 -11.04 -14.58 -1.15
N ASP A 32 -11.44 -13.44 -1.70
CA ASP A 32 -12.60 -13.31 -2.59
C ASP A 32 -12.33 -13.75 -4.03
N GLY A 33 -11.08 -14.15 -4.34
CA GLY A 33 -10.66 -14.58 -5.67
C GLY A 33 -10.22 -13.45 -6.59
N ASN A 34 -10.29 -12.18 -6.15
CA ASN A 34 -9.82 -11.04 -6.95
C ASN A 34 -8.29 -10.85 -6.92
N ILE A 35 -7.60 -11.69 -6.15
CA ILE A 35 -6.16 -11.64 -5.96
C ILE A 35 -5.59 -13.03 -6.24
N ASP A 36 -4.74 -13.12 -7.25
CA ASP A 36 -3.92 -14.31 -7.48
C ASP A 36 -2.80 -14.37 -6.43
N ARG A 37 -2.76 -15.46 -5.67
CA ARG A 37 -1.77 -15.70 -4.61
C ARG A 37 -0.78 -16.78 -4.99
N SER A 38 -0.86 -17.30 -6.21
CA SER A 38 0.12 -18.26 -6.73
C SER A 38 1.48 -17.62 -6.99
N GLU A 39 1.49 -16.29 -7.20
CA GLU A 39 2.68 -15.49 -7.43
C GLU A 39 2.77 -14.31 -6.44
N PRO A 40 3.98 -13.83 -6.10
CA PRO A 40 4.14 -12.63 -5.29
C PRO A 40 3.46 -11.43 -5.93
N GLY A 41 2.73 -10.65 -5.13
CA GLY A 41 2.10 -9.43 -5.63
C GLY A 41 1.87 -8.36 -4.57
N VAL A 42 1.64 -7.14 -5.03
CA VAL A 42 1.30 -5.98 -4.19
C VAL A 42 0.07 -5.25 -4.74
N SER A 43 -0.80 -4.78 -3.85
CA SER A 43 -1.92 -3.89 -4.19
C SER A 43 -1.69 -2.49 -3.64
N HIS A 44 -2.38 -1.50 -4.20
CA HIS A 44 -2.33 -0.12 -3.72
C HIS A 44 -3.72 0.48 -3.58
N GLN A 45 -3.93 1.18 -2.47
CA GLN A 45 -5.05 2.08 -2.23
C GLN A 45 -4.49 3.37 -1.62
N SER A 46 -5.10 4.50 -1.96
CA SER A 46 -4.78 5.80 -1.39
C SER A 46 -6.04 6.52 -0.93
N GLU A 47 -5.93 7.21 0.20
CA GLU A 47 -6.98 8.02 0.80
C GLU A 47 -6.31 9.27 1.39
N GLY A 48 -6.79 10.46 1.05
CA GLY A 48 -6.12 11.69 1.49
C GLY A 48 -6.73 12.96 0.93
N ASP A 49 -6.19 14.07 1.40
CA ASP A 49 -6.59 15.42 1.04
C ASP A 49 -5.36 16.36 0.96
N ALA A 50 -5.60 17.67 0.95
CA ALA A 50 -4.56 18.69 0.87
C ALA A 50 -3.56 18.68 2.05
N THR A 51 -3.83 17.93 3.12
CA THR A 51 -2.96 17.82 4.30
C THR A 51 -2.02 16.60 4.26
N GLY A 52 -2.28 15.64 3.37
CA GLY A 52 -1.50 14.42 3.24
C GLY A 52 -2.29 13.27 2.64
N VAL A 53 -1.56 12.23 2.21
CA VAL A 53 -2.16 11.01 1.67
C VAL A 53 -1.71 9.80 2.47
N PHE A 54 -2.69 9.03 2.94
CA PHE A 54 -2.51 7.71 3.48
C PHE A 54 -2.51 6.69 2.34
N HIS A 55 -1.45 5.90 2.26
CA HIS A 55 -1.34 4.81 1.32
C HIS A 55 -1.36 3.49 2.08
N SER A 56 -2.10 2.51 1.56
CA SER A 56 -2.09 1.18 2.11
C SER A 56 -2.35 0.13 1.05
N GLY A 57 -2.04 -1.12 1.36
CA GLY A 57 -2.20 -2.21 0.41
C GLY A 57 -1.99 -3.57 1.02
N LEU A 58 -2.22 -4.59 0.21
CA LEU A 58 -1.86 -5.97 0.52
C LEU A 58 -0.53 -6.28 -0.16
N TYR A 59 0.30 -7.09 0.48
CA TYR A 59 1.28 -7.91 -0.21
C TYR A 59 0.85 -9.37 -0.06
N TYR A 60 1.05 -10.21 -1.07
CA TYR A 60 0.54 -11.58 -1.08
C TYR A 60 1.41 -12.51 -1.94
N GLY A 61 1.10 -13.81 -1.91
CA GLY A 61 1.81 -14.85 -2.68
C GLY A 61 3.26 -15.09 -2.27
N THR A 62 3.69 -14.61 -1.10
CA THR A 62 5.08 -14.75 -0.66
C THR A 62 5.24 -14.69 0.86
N ARG A 63 6.10 -15.57 1.40
CA ARG A 63 6.58 -15.50 2.79
C ARG A 63 7.89 -14.71 2.93
N LYS A 64 8.45 -14.26 1.81
CA LYS A 64 9.77 -13.62 1.75
C LYS A 64 9.70 -12.09 1.75
N ALA A 65 8.50 -11.50 1.75
CA ALA A 65 8.32 -10.06 1.83
C ALA A 65 9.19 -9.45 2.94
N GLY A 66 9.93 -8.41 2.57
CA GLY A 66 10.88 -7.72 3.43
C GLY A 66 10.64 -6.22 3.48
N ARG A 67 10.22 -5.61 2.36
CA ARG A 67 10.01 -4.17 2.27
C ARG A 67 9.03 -3.81 1.16
N VAL A 68 8.24 -2.77 1.39
CA VAL A 68 7.46 -2.09 0.34
C VAL A 68 7.95 -0.64 0.29
N GLU A 69 8.24 -0.15 -0.91
CA GLU A 69 8.64 1.23 -1.17
C GLU A 69 7.63 1.90 -2.09
N LEU A 70 7.28 3.14 -1.78
CA LEU A 70 6.56 4.02 -2.70
C LEU A 70 7.55 4.97 -3.35
N THR A 71 7.42 5.20 -4.65
CA THR A 71 8.28 6.11 -5.42
C THR A 71 7.45 7.17 -6.11
N ASP A 72 7.77 8.45 -5.90
CA ASP A 72 7.13 9.56 -6.61
C ASP A 72 7.72 9.78 -8.02
N ALA A 73 7.16 10.73 -8.77
CA ALA A 73 7.60 11.02 -10.14
C ALA A 73 9.03 11.58 -10.17
N GLU A 74 9.46 12.24 -9.10
CA GLU A 74 10.80 12.78 -8.89
C GLU A 74 11.82 11.72 -8.43
N GLY A 75 11.35 10.50 -8.11
CA GLY A 75 12.17 9.38 -7.66
C GLY A 75 12.43 9.34 -6.16
N HIS A 76 11.79 10.19 -5.35
CA HIS A 76 11.86 10.08 -3.90
C HIS A 76 11.13 8.84 -3.42
N ARG A 77 11.73 8.20 -2.40
CA ARG A 77 11.25 6.92 -1.88
C ARG A 77 10.71 7.06 -0.48
N THR A 78 9.53 6.51 -0.25
CA THR A 78 8.92 6.35 1.07
C THR A 78 8.83 4.88 1.43
N VAL A 79 9.46 4.48 2.54
CA VAL A 79 9.40 3.10 3.03
C VAL A 79 8.11 2.89 3.82
N ALA A 80 7.33 1.87 3.44
CA ALA A 80 6.10 1.51 4.14
C ALA A 80 6.35 0.64 5.38
N THR A 81 5.43 0.72 6.32
CA THR A 81 5.33 -0.22 7.44
C THR A 81 4.63 -1.49 6.99
N LEU A 82 5.19 -2.67 7.29
CA LEU A 82 4.59 -3.97 7.00
C LEU A 82 3.96 -4.57 8.25
N VAL A 83 2.78 -5.16 8.08
CA VAL A 83 1.98 -5.79 9.13
C VAL A 83 1.53 -7.15 8.65
N ALA A 84 1.81 -8.19 9.44
CA ALA A 84 1.43 -9.56 9.13
C ALA A 84 0.76 -10.20 10.33
N LEU A 85 -0.16 -11.14 10.09
CA LEU A 85 -0.63 -12.04 11.14
C LEU A 85 0.54 -12.92 11.64
N SER A 86 0.52 -13.29 12.91
CA SER A 86 1.45 -14.27 13.48
C SER A 86 1.30 -15.64 12.79
N GLY A 87 2.42 -16.34 12.55
CA GLY A 87 2.41 -17.68 11.95
C GLY A 87 2.90 -17.77 10.50
N ARG A 88 3.60 -16.73 9.99
CA ARG A 88 4.15 -16.63 8.63
C ARG A 88 3.11 -16.78 7.51
N PRO A 89 2.10 -15.91 7.46
CA PRO A 89 1.22 -15.82 6.31
C PRO A 89 2.03 -15.46 5.06
N ASP A 90 1.61 -16.01 3.93
CA ASP A 90 2.04 -15.67 2.58
C ASP A 90 1.49 -14.32 2.10
N TRP A 91 0.87 -13.56 2.99
CA TRP A 91 0.31 -12.24 2.74
C TRP A 91 0.34 -11.36 3.99
N GLY A 92 0.16 -10.06 3.82
CA GLY A 92 -0.05 -9.09 4.88
C GLY A 92 -0.44 -7.75 4.33
N VAL A 93 -0.36 -6.73 5.17
CA VAL A 93 -0.72 -5.35 4.85
C VAL A 93 0.52 -4.48 4.91
N TRP A 94 0.56 -3.48 4.06
CA TRP A 94 1.52 -2.39 4.19
C TRP A 94 0.79 -1.05 4.27
N TYR A 95 1.40 -0.05 4.91
CA TYR A 95 0.91 1.32 4.90
C TYR A 95 2.03 2.36 5.00
N ALA A 96 1.79 3.56 4.48
CA ALA A 96 2.68 4.70 4.52
C ALA A 96 1.88 6.02 4.50
N HIS A 97 2.54 7.11 4.90
CA HIS A 97 2.02 8.46 4.74
C HIS A 97 2.97 9.26 3.86
N THR A 98 2.41 9.99 2.91
CA THR A 98 3.14 10.96 2.09
C THR A 98 2.53 12.34 2.25
N PRO A 99 3.28 13.42 1.97
CA PRO A 99 2.70 14.75 1.82
C PRO A 99 1.61 14.75 0.73
N ALA A 100 0.70 15.72 0.78
CA ALA A 100 -0.22 15.92 -0.33
C ALA A 100 0.59 16.14 -1.62
N ALA A 101 0.22 15.42 -2.69
CA ALA A 101 0.78 15.72 -3.99
C ALA A 101 0.50 17.20 -4.31
N GLY A 102 1.49 17.92 -4.82
CA GLY A 102 1.25 19.25 -5.37
C GLY A 102 0.24 19.18 -6.53
N ASN A 103 -0.05 20.31 -7.18
CA ASN A 103 -1.04 20.39 -8.27
C ASN A 103 -0.80 19.44 -9.48
N GLY A 104 0.28 18.66 -9.51
CA GLY A 104 0.47 17.50 -10.37
C GLY A 104 0.05 16.22 -9.64
N GLY A 105 -1.19 15.79 -9.84
CA GLY A 105 -1.69 14.53 -9.31
C GLY A 105 -1.07 13.34 -10.04
N GLY A 106 0.13 12.92 -9.63
CA GLY A 106 0.74 11.64 -10.02
C GLY A 106 0.34 10.52 -9.06
N SER A 107 0.23 9.29 -9.59
CA SER A 107 0.14 8.09 -8.75
C SER A 107 1.55 7.58 -8.44
N LEU A 108 1.79 7.24 -7.17
CA LEU A 108 3.07 6.69 -6.73
C LEU A 108 3.26 5.28 -7.29
N GLY A 109 4.48 4.97 -7.73
CA GLY A 109 4.88 3.59 -7.96
C GLY A 109 5.01 2.85 -6.64
N VAL A 110 4.69 1.56 -6.61
CA VAL A 110 4.79 0.71 -5.42
C VAL A 110 5.62 -0.52 -5.76
N THR A 111 6.71 -0.71 -5.03
CA THR A 111 7.63 -1.82 -5.28
C THR A 111 7.71 -2.73 -4.05
N LEU A 112 7.53 -4.03 -4.25
CA LEU A 112 7.67 -5.06 -3.23
C LEU A 112 9.03 -5.75 -3.37
N TYR A 113 9.79 -5.78 -2.27
CA TYR A 113 11.07 -6.46 -2.17
C TYR A 113 11.02 -7.61 -1.17
N ASP A 114 11.84 -8.63 -1.43
CA ASP A 114 12.14 -9.63 -0.42
C ASP A 114 13.14 -9.12 0.63
N ARG A 115 13.38 -9.92 1.67
CA ARG A 115 14.30 -9.59 2.77
C ARG A 115 15.77 -9.44 2.34
N ALA A 116 16.14 -9.95 1.17
CA ALA A 116 17.47 -9.77 0.59
C ALA A 116 17.54 -8.54 -0.35
N GLY A 117 16.43 -7.82 -0.52
CA GLY A 117 16.33 -6.66 -1.41
C GLY A 117 16.06 -7.01 -2.87
N ARG A 118 15.70 -8.26 -3.18
CA ARG A 118 15.32 -8.64 -4.55
C ARG A 118 13.90 -8.18 -4.84
N LEU A 119 13.67 -7.63 -6.04
CA LEU A 119 12.35 -7.29 -6.53
C LEU A 119 11.46 -8.55 -6.57
N LEU A 120 10.25 -8.43 -6.04
CA LEU A 120 9.22 -9.46 -6.08
C LEU A 120 8.06 -9.05 -7.00
N ASP A 121 7.60 -7.81 -6.90
CA ASP A 121 6.52 -7.26 -7.72
C ASP A 121 6.59 -5.71 -7.74
N GLU A 122 5.96 -5.10 -8.73
CA GLU A 122 5.89 -3.65 -8.89
C GLU A 122 4.57 -3.21 -9.53
N LEU A 123 3.97 -2.16 -8.94
CA LEU A 123 2.93 -1.36 -9.58
C LEU A 123 3.56 -0.05 -10.07
N PRO A 124 3.54 0.23 -11.38
CA PRO A 124 4.11 1.47 -11.90
C PRO A 124 3.28 2.66 -11.45
N GLY A 125 3.96 3.75 -11.12
CA GLY A 125 3.33 5.06 -10.95
C GLY A 125 3.00 5.65 -12.31
N PHE A 126 1.89 6.38 -12.38
CA PHE A 126 1.48 7.11 -13.57
C PHE A 126 1.50 8.61 -13.28
N ASP A 127 2.20 9.34 -14.13
CA ASP A 127 2.06 10.78 -14.23
C ASP A 127 0.87 11.09 -15.16
N PHE A 128 -0.14 11.79 -14.63
CA PHE A 128 -1.21 12.29 -15.47
C PHE A 128 -0.78 13.67 -15.97
N PRO A 129 -0.51 13.83 -17.28
CA PRO A 129 -0.14 15.15 -17.79
C PRO A 129 -1.28 16.13 -17.48
N THR A 130 -0.96 17.23 -16.79
CA THR A 130 -1.92 18.31 -16.55
C THR A 130 -2.38 18.82 -17.91
N GLY A 131 -3.64 18.54 -18.26
CA GLY A 131 -4.23 18.97 -19.51
C GLY A 131 -4.05 20.49 -19.69
N ARG A 132 -3.48 20.89 -20.83
CA ARG A 132 -3.56 22.26 -21.31
C ARG A 132 -5.03 22.55 -21.66
N GLY A 133 -5.67 23.38 -20.85
CA GLY A 133 -6.88 24.13 -21.22
C GLY A 133 -6.50 25.57 -21.56
#